data_AF-A0A819NE28-F1
#
_entry.id   AF-A0A819NE28-F1
#
_cell.length_a   1.000
_cell.length_b   1.000
_cell.length_c   1.000
_cell.angle_alpha   90.00
_cell.angle_beta   90.00
_cell.angle_gamma   90.00
#
_symmetry.space_group_name_H-M   'P 1'
#
loop_
_entity.id
_entity.type
_entity.pdbx_description
1 polymer ?
#
loop_
_entity_poly.entity_id
_entity_poly.type
_entity_poly.pdbx_seq_one_letter_code
_entity_poly.pdbx_strand_id
1 'polypeptide(L)'
;AYDSTGNIIQKLGSLQHPWQVVSSLVGQPNTFVPGSIVNYSNEQTQYSLFGLGSVGTYQVQFTFVQPMGVNTSFLTTSNFTVTSSMITVTQATLAGIEVDHVYVTTVNERFNVSIMPVDSVTHRRLGQIIWGGWTWTSSVSFYVRPQCNSSVALLISSSSRTLINLSAGTVTITDMAISGIGMFMLNI
;
A
#
# COMPACT_ATOMS: atom_id res chain seq x y z
N ALA A 1 -7.31 -12.30 -26.40
CA ALA A 1 -7.79 -11.70 -27.66
C ALA A 1 -7.90 -12.79 -28.72
N TYR A 2 -8.81 -12.65 -29.69
CA TYR A 2 -9.00 -13.63 -30.78
C TYR A 2 -8.71 -12.99 -32.13
N ASP A 3 -8.15 -13.75 -33.09
CA ASP A 3 -8.02 -13.31 -34.47
C ASP A 3 -9.36 -13.39 -35.22
N SER A 4 -9.39 -12.99 -36.50
CA SER A 4 -10.60 -13.03 -37.34
C SER A 4 -11.14 -14.44 -37.60
N THR A 5 -10.37 -15.47 -37.22
CA THR A 5 -10.74 -16.89 -37.34
C THR A 5 -11.06 -17.53 -35.98
N GLY A 6 -11.05 -16.75 -34.90
CA GLY A 6 -11.37 -17.23 -33.55
C GLY A 6 -10.22 -17.92 -32.83
N ASN A 7 -8.98 -17.89 -33.36
CA ASN A 7 -7.83 -18.44 -32.65
C ASN A 7 -7.38 -17.50 -31.53
N ILE A 8 -6.92 -18.06 -30.42
CA ILE A 8 -6.40 -17.28 -29.30
C ILE A 8 -5.06 -16.64 -29.68
N ILE A 9 -4.97 -15.33 -29.51
CA ILE A 9 -3.73 -14.58 -29.72
C ILE A 9 -2.89 -14.64 -28.43
N GLN A 10 -1.78 -15.38 -28.50
CA GLN A 10 -0.93 -15.68 -27.34
C GLN A 10 -0.08 -14.48 -26.87
N LYS A 11 0.34 -13.63 -27.80
CA LYS A 11 1.12 -12.42 -27.54
C LYS A 11 0.65 -11.31 -28.46
N LEU A 12 0.43 -10.14 -27.88
CA LEU A 12 0.17 -8.92 -28.62
C LEU A 12 1.40 -8.02 -28.46
N GLY A 13 2.03 -7.63 -29.58
CA GLY A 13 3.26 -6.82 -29.60
C GLY A 13 4.55 -7.65 -29.67
N SER A 14 5.67 -7.02 -29.33
CA SER A 14 7.01 -7.64 -29.32
C SER A 14 7.55 -7.80 -27.90
N LEU A 15 8.67 -8.51 -27.74
CA LEU A 15 9.35 -8.61 -26.44
C LEU A 15 9.75 -7.23 -25.88
N GLN A 16 10.19 -6.33 -26.76
CA GLN A 16 10.66 -4.98 -26.40
C GLN A 16 9.50 -3.99 -26.25
N HIS A 17 8.38 -4.25 -26.92
CA HIS A 17 7.20 -3.40 -26.93
C HIS A 17 5.94 -4.27 -26.84
N PRO A 18 5.66 -4.88 -25.67
CA PRO A 18 4.46 -5.68 -25.47
C PRO A 18 3.24 -4.76 -25.39
N TRP A 19 2.07 -5.31 -25.71
CA TRP A 19 0.83 -4.64 -25.33
C TRP A 19 0.68 -4.63 -23.82
N GLN A 20 0.12 -3.55 -23.31
CA GLN A 20 -0.12 -3.37 -21.89
C GLN A 20 -1.61 -3.30 -21.63
N VAL A 21 -2.01 -3.65 -20.42
CA VAL A 21 -3.36 -3.43 -19.92
C VAL A 21 -3.26 -2.53 -18.72
N VAL A 22 -3.91 -1.37 -18.82
CA VAL A 22 -3.98 -0.35 -17.79
C VAL A 22 -5.32 -0.45 -17.10
N SER A 23 -5.31 -0.61 -15.78
CA SER A 23 -6.51 -0.65 -14.96
C SER A 23 -6.79 0.70 -14.30
N SER A 24 -8.04 1.14 -14.31
CA SER A 24 -8.53 2.31 -13.58
C SER A 24 -9.86 2.00 -12.89
N LEU A 25 -10.28 2.85 -11.95
CA LEU A 25 -11.59 2.71 -11.30
C LEU A 25 -12.66 3.45 -12.10
N VAL A 26 -13.78 2.79 -12.36
CA VAL A 26 -14.93 3.38 -13.06
C VAL A 26 -15.47 4.55 -12.24
N GLY A 27 -15.66 5.71 -12.88
CA GLY A 27 -16.11 6.94 -12.22
C GLY A 27 -15.05 7.61 -11.33
N GLN A 28 -13.86 7.01 -11.19
CA GLN A 28 -12.76 7.55 -10.39
C GLN A 28 -11.40 7.39 -11.12
N PRO A 29 -11.25 7.95 -12.34
CA PRO A 29 -10.08 7.70 -13.19
C PRO A 29 -8.77 8.25 -12.61
N ASN A 30 -8.84 9.21 -11.68
CA ASN A 30 -7.67 9.82 -11.03
C ASN A 30 -7.25 9.10 -9.75
N THR A 31 -7.98 8.07 -9.32
CA THR A 31 -7.59 7.27 -8.16
C THR A 31 -6.39 6.41 -8.51
N PHE A 32 -5.34 6.49 -7.70
CA PHE A 32 -4.18 5.65 -7.87
C PHE A 32 -4.50 4.20 -7.54
N VAL A 33 -4.20 3.31 -8.49
CA VAL A 33 -4.27 1.86 -8.34
C VAL A 33 -2.83 1.33 -8.44
N PRO A 34 -2.24 0.83 -7.34
CA PRO A 34 -0.93 0.17 -7.39
C PRO A 34 -0.93 -0.96 -8.41
N GLY A 35 0.21 -1.14 -9.09
CA GLY A 35 0.36 -2.22 -10.06
C GLY A 35 -0.62 -2.13 -11.25
N SER A 36 -1.19 -0.96 -11.54
CA SER A 36 -2.27 -0.81 -12.52
C SER A 36 -1.89 -1.11 -13.97
N ILE A 37 -0.61 -1.28 -14.28
CA ILE A 37 -0.12 -1.54 -15.63
C ILE A 37 0.58 -2.89 -15.65
N VAL A 38 0.13 -3.77 -16.53
CA VAL A 38 0.71 -5.10 -16.72
C VAL A 38 0.84 -5.44 -18.20
N ASN A 39 1.82 -6.27 -18.54
CA ASN A 39 1.99 -6.74 -19.90
C ASN A 39 1.00 -7.87 -20.20
N TYR A 40 0.39 -7.84 -21.38
CA TYR A 40 -0.38 -8.97 -21.89
C TYR A 40 0.58 -10.05 -22.38
N SER A 41 0.53 -11.23 -21.76
CA SER A 41 1.41 -12.34 -22.10
C SER A 41 0.75 -13.67 -21.79
N ASN A 42 1.03 -14.70 -22.61
CA ASN A 42 0.50 -16.04 -22.42
C ASN A 42 -1.04 -16.05 -22.29
N GLU A 43 -1.70 -15.35 -23.23
CA GLU A 43 -3.18 -15.32 -23.35
C GLU A 43 -3.91 -14.58 -22.21
N GLN A 44 -3.19 -14.02 -21.23
CA GLN A 44 -3.77 -13.35 -20.07
C GLN A 44 -2.96 -12.14 -19.62
N THR A 45 -3.53 -11.39 -18.69
CA THR A 45 -2.81 -10.43 -17.86
C THR A 45 -2.90 -10.85 -16.42
N GLN A 46 -1.75 -10.88 -15.75
CA GLN A 46 -1.69 -11.16 -14.32
C GLN A 46 -1.14 -9.95 -13.60
N TYR A 47 -1.90 -9.51 -12.60
CA TYR A 47 -1.50 -8.44 -11.72
C TYR A 47 -0.87 -9.02 -10.45
N SER A 48 0.42 -8.76 -10.23
CA SER A 48 1.13 -9.21 -9.03
C SER A 48 0.95 -8.27 -7.84
N LEU A 49 0.62 -7.00 -8.09
CA LEU A 49 0.56 -5.93 -7.08
C LEU A 49 -0.66 -5.02 -7.25
N PHE A 50 -1.79 -5.56 -7.75
CA PHE A 50 -3.03 -4.78 -7.90
C PHE A 50 -3.65 -4.47 -6.54
N GLY A 51 -3.78 -3.19 -6.21
CA GLY A 51 -4.32 -2.73 -4.93
C GLY A 51 -5.52 -1.80 -5.08
N LEU A 52 -6.44 -1.86 -4.13
CA LEU A 52 -7.56 -0.92 -3.98
C LEU A 52 -7.37 -0.18 -2.65
N GLY A 53 -7.29 1.15 -2.70
CA GLY A 53 -6.79 1.95 -1.58
C GLY A 53 -7.76 2.24 -0.44
N SER A 54 -9.00 1.74 -0.47
CA SER A 54 -9.97 1.92 0.61
C SER A 54 -11.05 0.83 0.66
N VAL A 55 -11.73 0.73 1.81
CA VAL A 55 -12.94 -0.09 1.97
C VAL A 55 -14.04 0.52 1.11
N GLY A 56 -14.72 -0.31 0.34
CA GLY A 56 -15.72 0.15 -0.60
C GLY A 56 -16.07 -0.90 -1.64
N THR A 57 -16.99 -0.54 -2.52
CA THR A 57 -17.31 -1.36 -3.70
C THR A 57 -16.85 -0.63 -4.94
N TYR A 58 -16.03 -1.29 -5.74
CA TYR A 58 -15.37 -0.72 -6.89
C TYR A 58 -15.69 -1.52 -8.14
N GLN A 59 -15.73 -0.83 -9.27
CA GLN A 59 -15.67 -1.47 -10.57
C GLN A 59 -14.36 -1.04 -11.23
N VAL A 60 -13.64 -2.00 -11.79
CA VAL A 60 -12.35 -1.78 -12.44
C VAL A 60 -12.56 -1.80 -13.94
N GLN A 61 -12.04 -0.79 -14.63
CA GLN A 61 -11.95 -0.75 -16.09
C GLN A 61 -10.54 -1.11 -16.50
N PHE A 62 -10.41 -2.14 -17.34
CA PHE A 62 -9.18 -2.56 -17.97
C PHE A 62 -9.13 -2.02 -19.39
N THR A 63 -8.10 -1.25 -19.71
CA THR A 63 -7.89 -0.64 -21.02
C THR A 63 -6.65 -1.24 -21.66
N PHE A 64 -6.81 -1.88 -22.81
CA PHE A 64 -5.68 -2.32 -23.61
C PHE A 64 -4.99 -1.12 -24.26
N VAL A 65 -3.68 -1.03 -24.06
CA VAL A 65 -2.82 0.01 -24.61
C VAL A 65 -1.85 -0.65 -25.59
N GLN A 66 -1.94 -0.19 -26.84
CA GLN A 66 -1.05 -0.63 -27.91
C GLN A 66 0.35 0.01 -27.76
N PRO A 67 1.42 -0.70 -28.12
CA PRO A 67 2.76 -0.15 -28.18
C PRO A 67 2.91 0.82 -29.35
N MET A 68 3.83 1.77 -29.23
CA MET A 68 4.18 2.69 -30.31
C MET A 68 4.66 1.94 -31.56
N GLY A 69 4.21 2.36 -32.74
CA GLY A 69 4.64 1.82 -34.03
C GLY A 69 3.78 0.69 -34.62
N VAL A 70 2.71 0.27 -33.93
CA VAL A 70 1.70 -0.64 -34.50
C VAL A 70 0.72 0.16 -35.36
N ASN A 71 0.59 -0.22 -36.65
CA ASN A 71 -0.32 0.44 -37.58
C ASN A 71 -1.79 0.13 -37.21
N THR A 72 -2.60 1.16 -37.02
CA THR A 72 -3.96 1.12 -36.47
C THR A 72 -5.04 0.77 -37.50
N SER A 73 -4.67 0.39 -38.73
CA SER A 73 -5.63 0.08 -39.80
C SER A 73 -6.59 -1.08 -39.47
N PHE A 74 -6.25 -1.94 -38.51
CA PHE A 74 -7.13 -3.00 -37.98
C PHE A 74 -7.93 -2.62 -36.72
N LEU A 75 -7.63 -1.48 -36.08
CA LEU A 75 -8.13 -1.09 -34.76
C LEU A 75 -8.69 0.33 -34.79
N THR A 76 -9.54 0.62 -35.76
CA THR A 76 -9.82 1.99 -36.18
C THR A 76 -10.52 2.89 -35.16
N THR A 77 -11.06 2.42 -34.02
CA THR A 77 -11.86 3.35 -33.19
C THR A 77 -12.15 2.99 -31.73
N SER A 78 -11.43 2.07 -31.08
CA SER A 78 -11.72 1.86 -29.66
C SER A 78 -10.50 1.43 -28.85
N ASN A 79 -10.22 2.20 -27.80
CA ASN A 79 -9.58 1.66 -26.62
C ASN A 79 -10.40 0.43 -26.21
N PHE A 80 -9.85 -0.77 -26.37
CA PHE A 80 -10.51 -1.99 -25.92
C PHE A 80 -10.60 -1.91 -24.41
N THR A 81 -11.80 -1.62 -23.91
CA THR A 81 -12.08 -1.52 -22.50
C THR A 81 -12.98 -2.67 -22.08
N VAL A 82 -12.63 -3.29 -20.95
CA VAL A 82 -13.46 -4.31 -20.30
C VAL A 82 -13.66 -3.86 -18.87
N THR A 83 -14.89 -3.88 -18.39
CA THR A 83 -15.20 -3.59 -16.99
C THR A 83 -15.37 -4.89 -16.21
N SER A 84 -14.88 -4.91 -14.97
CA SER A 84 -15.07 -6.02 -14.06
C SER A 84 -16.50 -6.08 -13.52
N SER A 85 -16.84 -7.19 -12.87
CA SER A 85 -17.90 -7.19 -11.85
C SER A 85 -17.50 -6.29 -10.67
N MET A 86 -18.47 -5.93 -9.83
CA MET A 86 -18.21 -5.19 -8.59
C MET A 86 -17.27 -6.00 -7.67
N ILE A 87 -16.25 -5.33 -7.15
CA ILE A 87 -15.29 -5.86 -6.17
C ILE A 87 -15.52 -5.11 -4.87
N THR A 88 -15.85 -5.83 -3.80
CA THR A 88 -16.03 -5.25 -2.47
C THR A 88 -14.78 -5.48 -1.63
N VAL A 89 -14.11 -4.39 -1.27
CA VAL A 89 -13.06 -4.37 -0.26
C VAL A 89 -13.74 -4.19 1.08
N THR A 90 -13.71 -5.22 1.92
CA THR A 90 -14.40 -5.24 3.23
C THR A 90 -13.52 -4.83 4.39
N GLN A 91 -12.20 -4.86 4.22
CA GLN A 91 -11.23 -4.53 5.26
C GLN A 91 -10.07 -3.72 4.66
N ALA A 92 -9.70 -2.65 5.33
CA ALA A 92 -8.42 -1.97 5.10
C ALA A 92 -7.41 -2.54 6.09
N THR A 93 -6.27 -3.00 5.59
CA THR A 93 -5.15 -3.41 6.45
C THR A 93 -4.18 -2.24 6.52
N LEU A 94 -3.96 -1.73 7.73
CA LEU A 94 -3.00 -0.65 7.97
C LEU A 94 -1.62 -1.23 8.30
N ALA A 95 -0.59 -0.48 7.97
CA ALA A 95 0.76 -0.67 8.49
C ALA A 95 1.20 0.62 9.20
N GLY A 96 2.24 0.53 10.02
CA GLY A 96 2.89 1.70 10.61
C GLY A 96 4.29 1.89 10.02
N ILE A 97 4.61 3.12 9.65
CA ILE A 97 5.99 3.52 9.30
C ILE A 97 6.53 4.37 10.45
N GLU A 98 7.70 4.03 10.97
CA GLU A 98 8.38 4.86 11.96
C GLU A 98 8.79 6.20 11.33
N VAL A 99 8.50 7.31 12.02
CA VAL A 99 8.73 8.66 11.46
C VAL A 99 10.21 9.07 11.57
N ASP A 100 11.00 8.36 12.38
CA ASP A 100 12.46 8.48 12.46
C ASP A 100 13.06 7.08 12.62
N HIS A 101 13.99 6.67 11.75
CA HIS A 101 14.42 5.27 11.64
C HIS A 101 15.36 4.79 12.76
N VAL A 102 15.95 5.70 13.53
CA VAL A 102 16.90 5.37 14.60
C VAL A 102 16.82 6.41 15.71
N TYR A 103 16.42 5.96 16.90
CA TYR A 103 16.54 6.74 18.14
C TYR A 103 17.81 6.31 18.88
N VAL A 104 18.78 7.21 19.00
CA VAL A 104 19.92 7.04 19.92
C VAL A 104 19.59 7.80 21.18
N THR A 105 19.45 7.08 22.30
CA THR A 105 19.08 7.64 23.60
C THR A 105 19.96 7.07 24.70
N THR A 106 20.12 7.81 25.78
CA THR A 106 20.84 7.34 26.97
C THR A 106 19.90 6.53 27.86
N VAL A 107 20.45 5.61 28.65
CA VAL A 107 19.70 4.89 29.67
C VAL A 107 18.99 5.87 30.61
N ASN A 108 17.71 5.64 30.88
CA ASN A 108 16.79 6.51 31.64
C ASN A 108 16.49 7.90 31.03
N GLU A 109 17.07 8.24 29.89
CA GLU A 109 16.70 9.46 29.17
C GLU A 109 15.32 9.28 28.53
N ARG A 110 14.52 10.36 28.57
CA ARG A 110 13.17 10.36 28.02
C ARG A 110 13.22 10.62 26.53
N PHE A 111 12.53 9.80 25.76
CA PHE A 111 12.37 9.96 24.32
C PHE A 111 10.93 9.69 23.89
N ASN A 112 10.61 10.14 22.68
CA ASN A 112 9.32 9.96 22.05
C ASN A 112 9.50 9.08 20.81
N VAL A 113 8.54 8.22 20.51
CA VAL A 113 8.49 7.48 19.24
C VAL A 113 7.26 7.93 18.48
N SER A 114 7.46 8.25 17.21
CA SER A 114 6.38 8.64 16.32
C SER A 114 6.22 7.61 15.21
N ILE A 115 4.97 7.20 14.98
CA ILE A 115 4.58 6.32 13.89
C ILE A 115 3.61 7.06 12.97
N MET A 116 3.64 6.71 11.70
CA MET A 116 2.73 7.19 10.69
C MET A 116 1.92 6.00 10.16
N PRO A 117 0.62 5.92 10.47
CA PRO A 117 -0.23 4.90 9.87
C PRO A 117 -0.32 5.13 8.36
N VAL A 118 -0.12 4.05 7.62
CA VAL A 118 -0.21 4.01 6.16
C VAL A 118 -1.08 2.83 5.75
N ASP A 119 -1.58 2.87 4.52
CA ASP A 119 -2.15 1.68 3.91
C ASP A 119 -1.04 0.63 3.67
N SER A 120 -1.26 -0.61 4.11
CA SER A 120 -0.22 -1.67 4.10
C SER A 120 0.21 -2.11 2.69
N VAL A 121 -0.62 -1.88 1.67
CA VAL A 121 -0.35 -2.30 0.29
C VAL A 121 0.34 -1.18 -0.48
N THR A 122 -0.20 0.03 -0.38
CA THR A 122 0.25 1.19 -1.16
C THR A 122 1.35 1.98 -0.45
N HIS A 123 1.54 1.77 0.85
CA HIS A 123 2.36 2.59 1.77
C HIS A 123 2.02 4.09 1.71
N ARG A 124 0.86 4.45 1.16
CA ARG A 124 0.42 5.84 1.13
C ARG A 124 -0.02 6.25 2.52
N ARG A 125 0.38 7.47 2.88
CA ARG A 125 -0.22 8.16 4.02
C ARG A 125 -1.72 8.16 3.83
N LEU A 126 -2.42 7.79 4.88
CA LEU A 126 -3.85 7.97 4.92
C LEU A 126 -4.09 9.48 4.83
N GLY A 127 -4.84 9.91 3.80
CA GLY A 127 -5.14 11.33 3.57
C GLY A 127 -5.94 11.92 4.73
N GLN A 128 -6.38 13.18 4.59
CA GLN A 128 -7.26 13.82 5.59
C GLN A 128 -8.33 12.83 6.04
N ILE A 129 -8.20 12.50 7.31
CA ILE A 129 -8.79 11.41 8.09
C ILE A 129 -10.31 11.69 8.21
N ILE A 130 -11.07 11.63 7.12
CA ILE A 130 -12.55 11.66 7.16
C ILE A 130 -13.00 10.23 7.42
N TRP A 131 -12.82 9.79 8.67
CA TRP A 131 -13.25 8.48 9.12
C TRP A 131 -14.73 8.57 9.45
N GLY A 132 -15.56 8.06 8.54
CA GLY A 132 -17.01 7.97 8.71
C GLY A 132 -17.41 7.00 9.83
N GLY A 133 -17.17 7.36 11.09
CA GLY A 133 -17.63 6.63 12.26
C GLY A 133 -16.89 5.34 12.59
N TRP A 134 -15.76 5.03 11.94
CA TRP A 134 -14.96 3.83 12.23
C TRP A 134 -13.89 4.11 13.29
N THR A 135 -13.84 3.26 14.33
CA THR A 135 -12.78 3.26 15.34
C THR A 135 -11.76 2.18 15.00
N TRP A 136 -10.49 2.56 14.91
CA TRP A 136 -9.38 1.63 14.70
C TRP A 136 -8.56 1.47 15.96
N THR A 137 -8.09 0.26 16.21
CA THR A 137 -7.15 -0.07 17.28
C THR A 137 -5.86 -0.57 16.66
N SER A 138 -4.74 0.09 16.98
CA SER A 138 -3.38 -0.39 16.67
C SER A 138 -2.67 -0.72 17.99
N SER A 139 -1.89 -1.81 17.99
CA SER A 139 -1.13 -2.26 19.15
C SER A 139 0.36 -2.17 18.86
N VAL A 140 1.01 -1.15 19.41
CA VAL A 140 2.46 -1.02 19.33
C VAL A 140 3.09 -1.81 20.48
N SER A 141 3.98 -2.75 20.14
CA SER A 141 4.77 -3.54 21.08
C SER A 141 6.25 -3.31 20.85
N PHE A 142 7.04 -3.38 21.93
CA PHE A 142 8.48 -3.20 21.88
C PHE A 142 9.17 -4.50 22.30
N TYR A 143 10.23 -4.88 21.60
CA TYR A 143 11.02 -6.05 21.96
C TYR A 143 12.52 -5.80 21.78
N VAL A 144 13.34 -6.50 22.58
CA VAL A 144 14.80 -6.37 22.56
C VAL A 144 15.40 -7.45 21.67
N ARG A 145 16.46 -7.12 20.91
CA ARG A 145 17.30 -8.10 20.20
C ARG A 145 18.73 -8.13 20.77
N PRO A 146 19.34 -9.32 20.96
CA PRO A 146 18.73 -10.65 20.85
C PRO A 146 17.72 -10.91 21.98
N GLN A 147 16.70 -11.73 21.72
CA GLN A 147 15.64 -12.05 22.69
C GLN A 147 16.14 -12.89 23.89
N CYS A 148 17.39 -13.37 23.85
CA CYS A 148 17.98 -14.19 24.91
C CYS A 148 18.74 -13.31 25.91
N ASN A 149 18.34 -13.38 27.18
CA ASN A 149 19.07 -12.86 28.35
C ASN A 149 19.22 -11.33 28.49
N SER A 150 18.42 -10.49 27.84
CA SER A 150 18.43 -9.05 28.14
C SER A 150 17.59 -8.74 29.38
N SER A 151 18.21 -8.40 30.51
CA SER A 151 17.56 -7.83 31.71
C SER A 151 17.09 -6.38 31.50
N VAL A 152 16.85 -6.01 30.25
CA VAL A 152 16.62 -4.63 29.82
C VAL A 152 15.16 -4.49 29.41
N ALA A 153 14.49 -3.47 29.96
CA ALA A 153 13.09 -3.20 29.75
C ALA A 153 12.89 -1.81 29.15
N LEU A 154 11.81 -1.68 28.38
CA LEU A 154 11.23 -0.38 28.09
C LEU A 154 10.45 0.08 29.32
N LEU A 155 10.77 1.27 29.80
CA LEU A 155 10.13 1.92 30.94
C LEU A 155 9.09 2.91 30.40
N ILE A 156 7.82 2.56 30.55
CA ILE A 156 6.70 3.44 30.27
C ILE A 156 6.44 4.29 31.52
N SER A 157 6.62 5.60 31.42
CA SER A 157 6.29 6.54 32.50
C SER A 157 4.78 6.58 32.74
N SER A 158 4.36 6.89 33.97
CA SER A 158 2.96 7.30 34.23
C SER A 158 2.57 8.60 33.50
N SER A 159 3.56 9.39 33.06
CA SER A 159 3.36 10.56 32.20
C SER A 159 3.23 10.23 30.71
N SER A 160 3.50 8.98 30.32
CA SER A 160 3.44 8.56 28.92
C SER A 160 2.00 8.66 28.40
N ARG A 161 1.86 9.29 27.23
CA ARG A 161 0.57 9.44 26.55
C ARG A 161 0.73 9.25 25.06
N THR A 162 -0.37 8.88 24.42
CA THR A 162 -0.47 8.84 22.97
C THR A 162 -0.99 10.19 22.48
N LEU A 163 -0.19 10.88 21.65
CA LEU A 163 -0.53 12.12 20.99
C LEU A 163 -0.84 11.84 19.52
N ILE A 164 -2.00 12.27 19.05
CA ILE A 164 -2.39 12.13 17.64
C ILE A 164 -2.26 13.49 16.97
N ASN A 165 -1.35 13.61 16.01
CA ASN A 165 -1.21 14.79 15.18
C ASN A 165 -1.92 14.57 13.85
N LEU A 166 -3.13 15.11 13.74
CA LEU A 166 -4.00 14.95 12.57
C LEU A 166 -3.47 15.66 11.32
N SER A 167 -2.72 16.77 11.47
CA SER A 167 -2.19 17.50 10.31
C SER A 167 -0.95 16.83 9.74
N ALA A 168 -0.08 16.28 10.61
CA ALA A 168 1.07 15.49 10.19
C ALA A 168 0.71 14.04 9.83
N GLY A 169 -0.44 13.55 10.29
CA GLY A 169 -0.86 12.15 10.14
C GLY A 169 -0.04 11.19 10.99
N THR A 170 0.42 11.62 12.17
CA THR A 170 1.32 10.83 13.02
C THR A 170 0.71 10.55 14.39
N VAL A 171 1.11 9.44 14.98
CA VAL A 171 0.79 9.04 16.35
C VAL A 171 2.11 8.96 17.12
N THR A 172 2.22 9.71 18.20
CA THR A 172 3.44 9.80 19.00
C THR A 172 3.18 9.26 20.40
N ILE A 173 4.00 8.30 20.85
CA ILE A 173 4.04 7.87 22.24
C ILE A 173 5.15 8.64 22.93
N THR A 174 4.82 9.37 24.00
CA THR A 174 5.78 10.24 24.70
C THR A 174 6.37 9.63 25.96
N ASP A 175 7.48 10.21 26.43
CA ASP A 175 8.11 9.94 27.73
C ASP A 175 8.51 8.48 27.98
N MET A 176 8.90 7.77 26.93
CA MET A 176 9.48 6.44 27.06
C MET A 176 10.94 6.53 27.51
N ALA A 177 11.43 5.50 28.20
CA ALA A 177 12.83 5.37 28.56
C ALA A 177 13.26 3.91 28.46
N ILE A 178 14.57 3.66 28.38
CA ILE A 178 15.15 2.31 28.39
C ILE A 178 15.93 2.09 29.68
N SER A 179 15.82 0.90 30.27
CA SER A 179 16.47 0.58 31.56
C SER A 179 17.94 0.14 31.43
N GLY A 180 18.48 0.10 30.21
CA GLY A 180 19.83 -0.40 29.94
C GLY A 180 20.17 -0.35 28.44
N ILE A 181 21.44 -0.65 28.12
CA ILE A 181 21.95 -0.61 26.76
C ILE A 181 21.44 -1.83 25.98
N GLY A 182 20.90 -1.60 24.79
CA GLY A 182 20.42 -2.67 23.91
C GLY A 182 19.81 -2.13 22.62
N MET A 183 19.50 -3.04 21.69
CA MET A 183 18.75 -2.73 20.49
C MET A 183 17.27 -3.02 20.72
N PHE A 184 16.45 -1.98 20.68
CA PHE A 184 15.00 -2.06 20.83
C PHE A 184 14.36 -1.95 19.47
N MET A 185 13.44 -2.86 19.19
CA MET A 185 12.69 -2.93 17.95
C MET A 185 11.22 -2.61 18.25
N LEU A 186 10.65 -1.76 17.41
CA LEU A 186 9.23 -1.46 17.37
C LEU A 186 8.50 -2.52 16.53
N ASN A 187 7.36 -3.00 17.00
CA ASN A 187 6.43 -3.83 16.26
C ASN A 187 5.04 -3.21 16.35
N ILE A 188 4.45 -2.84 15.21
CA ILE A 188 3.19 -2.10 15.11
C ILE A 188 2.09 -3.00 14.55
#